data_AF-A0A0J1IBC5-F1
#
_entry.id   AF-A0A0J1IBC5-F1
#
_cell.length_a   1.000
_cell.length_b   1.000
_cell.length_c   1.000
_cell.angle_alpha   90.00
_cell.angle_beta   90.00
_cell.angle_gamma   90.00
#
_symmetry.space_group_name_H-M   'P 1'
#
loop_
_entity.id
_entity.type
_entity.pdbx_description
1 polymer ?
#
loop_
_entity_poly.entity_id
_entity_poly.type
_entity_poly.pdbx_seq_one_letter_code
_entity_poly.pdbx_strand_id
1 'polypeptide(L)'
;MSIAIMSLLACIVLIVFAIVPKGLMLTEIVFLYFIIGILTITIFTILDVNLHWVPLTRTVEGSFAMYICRFIVIPFQILLSICILCSSWKTKWRLLFTGLIVLFLCLEDRIYIWADLLAFENWNQLYSALLYVISIVLVWWIARWFIGLDKGELEEK
;
A
#
# COMPACT_ATOMS: atom_id res chain seq x y z
N MET A 1 9.73 -0.41 21.60
CA MET A 1 8.47 -1.15 21.43
C MET A 1 7.85 -1.02 20.04
N SER A 2 7.97 0.12 19.37
CA SER A 2 7.31 0.38 18.08
C SER A 2 7.79 -0.57 16.97
N ILE A 3 9.08 -0.89 16.92
CA ILE A 3 9.64 -1.84 15.94
C ILE A 3 8.96 -3.21 16.05
N ALA A 4 8.83 -3.77 17.26
CA ALA A 4 8.23 -5.09 17.44
C ALA A 4 6.77 -5.13 16.96
N ILE A 5 6.00 -4.07 17.24
CA ILE A 5 4.60 -3.93 16.79
C ILE A 5 4.55 -3.86 15.26
N MET A 6 5.41 -3.05 14.63
CA MET A 6 5.42 -2.91 13.17
C MET A 6 5.96 -4.14 12.45
N SER A 7 6.93 -4.85 13.04
CA SER A 7 7.39 -6.14 12.53
C SER A 7 6.28 -7.20 12.61
N LEU A 8 5.52 -7.24 13.71
CA LEU A 8 4.39 -8.16 13.84
C LEU A 8 3.29 -7.84 12.83
N LEU A 9 2.98 -6.55 12.63
CA LEU A 9 2.03 -6.09 11.63
C LEU A 9 2.48 -6.47 10.21
N ALA A 10 3.75 -6.24 9.88
CA ALA A 10 4.35 -6.66 8.62
C ALA A 10 4.24 -8.17 8.41
N CYS A 11 4.49 -8.98 9.44
CA CYS A 11 4.31 -10.43 9.36
C CYS A 11 2.86 -10.82 9.05
N ILE A 12 1.87 -10.18 9.70
CA ILE A 12 0.45 -10.43 9.41
C ILE A 12 0.14 -10.11 7.95
N VAL A 13 0.57 -8.95 7.47
CA VAL A 13 0.36 -8.54 6.07
C VAL A 13 1.00 -9.54 5.10
N LEU A 14 2.22 -9.99 5.37
CA LEU A 14 2.92 -10.98 4.54
C LEU A 14 2.20 -12.34 4.54
N ILE A 15 1.67 -12.79 5.68
CA ILE A 15 0.89 -14.04 5.76
C ILE A 15 -0.41 -13.92 4.95
N VAL A 16 -1.16 -12.82 5.14
CA VAL A 16 -2.39 -12.57 4.38
C VAL A 16 -2.08 -12.53 2.89
N PHE A 17 -1.02 -11.81 2.50
CA PHE A 17 -0.56 -11.75 1.12
C PHE A 17 -0.16 -13.12 0.58
N ALA A 18 0.50 -13.96 1.37
CA ALA A 18 0.90 -15.31 0.99
C ALA A 18 -0.32 -16.22 0.74
N ILE A 19 -1.40 -16.08 1.50
CA ILE A 19 -2.60 -16.92 1.39
C ILE A 19 -3.50 -16.51 0.22
N VAL A 20 -3.61 -15.21 -0.06
CA VAL A 20 -4.53 -14.74 -1.11
C VAL A 20 -4.05 -15.23 -2.50
N PRO A 21 -4.94 -15.83 -3.32
CA PRO A 21 -4.60 -16.25 -4.66
C PRO A 21 -4.29 -15.02 -5.51
N LYS A 22 -3.07 -14.97 -6.06
CA LYS A 22 -2.64 -13.88 -6.93
C LYS A 22 -3.10 -14.22 -8.34
N GLY A 23 -3.93 -13.36 -8.92
CA GLY A 23 -4.32 -13.46 -10.33
C GLY A 23 -3.29 -12.85 -11.29
N LEU A 24 -2.05 -12.67 -10.84
CA LEU A 24 -0.96 -12.00 -11.53
C LEU A 24 0.28 -12.89 -11.55
N MET A 25 1.08 -12.80 -12.60
CA MET A 25 2.39 -13.45 -12.71
C MET A 25 3.39 -12.86 -11.72
N LEU A 26 4.43 -13.62 -11.37
CA LEU A 26 5.47 -13.17 -10.45
C LEU A 26 6.17 -11.88 -10.95
N THR A 27 6.42 -11.79 -12.26
CA THR A 27 7.01 -10.62 -12.90
C THR A 27 6.16 -9.37 -12.73
N GLU A 28 4.85 -9.49 -12.95
CA GLU A 28 3.87 -8.41 -12.75
C GLU A 28 3.84 -7.96 -11.29
N ILE A 29 3.84 -8.90 -10.35
CA ILE A 29 3.82 -8.62 -8.91
C ILE A 29 5.09 -7.86 -8.48
N VAL A 30 6.26 -8.32 -8.94
CA VAL A 30 7.54 -7.66 -8.62
C VAL A 30 7.60 -6.26 -9.24
N PHE A 31 7.18 -6.11 -10.50
CA PHE A 31 7.11 -4.82 -11.18
C PHE A 31 6.20 -3.83 -10.42
N LEU A 32 4.98 -4.25 -10.10
CA LEU A 32 4.03 -3.43 -9.36
C LEU A 32 4.54 -3.08 -7.97
N TYR A 33 5.22 -3.99 -7.28
CA TYR A 33 5.83 -3.70 -5.98
C TYR A 33 6.83 -2.53 -6.06
N PHE A 34 7.70 -2.51 -7.09
CA PHE A 34 8.63 -1.40 -7.28
C PHE A 34 7.93 -0.08 -7.59
N ILE A 35 6.92 -0.10 -8.48
CA ILE A 35 6.12 1.09 -8.81
C ILE A 35 5.41 1.63 -7.57
N ILE A 36 4.77 0.75 -6.80
CA ILE A 36 4.10 1.12 -5.55
C ILE A 36 5.11 1.71 -4.57
N GLY A 37 6.26 1.07 -4.38
CA GLY A 37 7.31 1.55 -3.48
C GLY A 37 7.81 2.95 -3.85
N ILE A 38 8.12 3.19 -5.13
CA ILE A 38 8.52 4.52 -5.61
C ILE A 38 7.41 5.53 -5.34
N LEU A 39 6.17 5.21 -5.72
CA LEU A 39 5.03 6.11 -5.58
C LEU A 39 4.76 6.47 -4.11
N THR A 40 4.72 5.48 -3.22
CA THR A 40 4.45 5.71 -1.80
C THR A 40 5.57 6.51 -1.13
N ILE A 41 6.84 6.18 -1.40
CA ILE A 41 7.98 6.93 -0.86
C ILE A 41 7.95 8.37 -1.34
N THR A 42 7.73 8.61 -2.63
CA THR A 42 7.66 9.97 -3.17
C THR A 42 6.53 10.77 -2.52
N ILE A 43 5.34 10.19 -2.43
CA ILE A 43 4.18 10.84 -1.79
C ILE A 43 4.47 11.17 -0.33
N PHE A 44 4.92 10.20 0.45
CA PHE A 44 5.21 10.42 1.87
C PHE A 44 6.37 11.39 2.09
N THR A 45 7.35 11.41 1.20
CA THR A 45 8.45 12.40 1.25
C THR A 45 7.94 13.81 0.96
N ILE A 46 7.03 13.97 0.00
CA ILE A 46 6.40 15.28 -0.28
C ILE A 46 5.57 15.73 0.94
N LEU A 47 4.81 14.84 1.54
CA LEU A 47 3.97 15.13 2.71
C LEU A 47 4.80 15.50 3.96
N ASP A 48 5.95 14.86 4.14
CA ASP A 48 6.87 15.09 5.27
C ASP A 48 7.72 16.35 5.05
N VAL A 49 8.46 16.42 3.94
CA VAL A 49 9.48 17.46 3.70
C VAL A 49 8.90 18.75 3.16
N ASN A 50 7.95 18.70 2.23
CA ASN A 50 7.45 19.91 1.56
C ASN A 50 6.24 20.51 2.26
N LEU A 51 5.32 19.66 2.73
CA LEU A 51 4.06 20.10 3.32
C LEU A 51 4.07 20.10 4.86
N HIS A 52 5.03 19.40 5.48
CA HIS A 52 5.10 19.20 6.93
C HIS A 52 3.79 18.68 7.55
N TRP A 53 2.97 17.99 6.76
CA TRP A 53 1.68 17.45 7.23
C TRP A 53 1.84 16.13 7.97
N VAL A 54 2.91 15.39 7.67
CA VAL A 54 3.19 14.06 8.22
C VAL A 54 4.66 13.94 8.65
N PRO A 55 5.13 14.81 9.58
CA PRO A 55 6.51 14.79 10.06
C PRO A 55 6.89 13.44 10.67
N LEU A 56 8.02 12.89 10.23
CA LEU A 56 8.59 11.71 10.88
C LEU A 56 9.11 12.01 12.29
N THR A 57 8.90 11.05 13.19
CA THR A 57 9.64 11.02 14.45
C THR A 57 11.14 10.96 14.19
N ARG A 58 11.89 11.85 14.85
CA ARG A 58 13.36 11.93 14.73
C ARG A 58 14.09 10.89 15.59
N THR A 59 13.36 9.98 16.22
CA THR A 59 13.94 8.89 16.98
C THR A 59 14.41 7.79 16.02
N VAL A 60 15.58 7.19 16.29
CA VAL A 60 16.12 6.08 15.48
C VAL A 60 15.15 4.92 15.43
N GLU A 61 14.59 4.53 16.59
CA GLU A 61 13.66 3.42 16.69
C GLU A 61 12.38 3.67 15.86
N GLY A 62 11.80 4.86 15.98
CA GLY A 62 10.60 5.21 15.23
C GLY A 62 10.84 5.36 13.73
N SER A 63 12.03 5.83 13.33
CA SER A 63 12.42 5.89 11.92
C SER A 63 12.53 4.50 11.30
N PHE A 64 13.13 3.53 12.00
CA PHE A 64 13.18 2.13 11.55
C PHE A 64 11.79 1.50 11.47
N ALA A 65 10.94 1.74 12.47
CA ALA A 65 9.55 1.27 12.45
C ALA A 65 8.77 1.83 11.24
N MET A 66 8.95 3.11 10.93
CA MET A 66 8.34 3.76 9.77
C MET A 66 8.85 3.23 8.43
N TYR A 67 10.12 2.83 8.34
CA TYR A 67 10.63 2.16 7.14
C TYR A 67 9.97 0.80 6.92
N ILE A 68 9.77 0.00 7.97
CA ILE A 68 9.03 -1.27 7.86
C ILE A 68 7.62 -1.00 7.32
N CYS A 69 6.94 0.03 7.82
CA CYS A 69 5.61 0.41 7.33
C CYS A 69 5.62 0.84 5.86
N ARG A 70 6.51 1.75 5.49
CA ARG A 70 6.55 2.36 4.15
C ARG A 70 7.05 1.44 3.05
N PHE A 71 7.91 0.47 3.38
CA PHE A 71 8.48 -0.47 2.42
C PHE A 71 7.79 -1.82 2.40
N ILE A 72 7.22 -2.27 3.53
CA ILE A 72 6.63 -3.61 3.63
C ILE A 72 5.11 -3.51 3.76
N VAL A 73 4.63 -2.92 4.85
CA VAL A 73 3.19 -2.97 5.18
C VAL A 73 2.33 -2.31 4.10
N ILE A 74 2.59 -1.03 3.80
CA ILE A 74 1.78 -0.25 2.86
C ILE A 74 1.91 -0.81 1.44
N PRO A 75 3.12 -1.07 0.88
CA PRO A 75 3.23 -1.57 -0.47
C PRO A 75 2.56 -2.92 -0.69
N PHE A 76 2.69 -3.86 0.26
CA PHE A 76 2.05 -5.17 0.14
C PHE A 76 0.52 -5.08 0.25
N GLN A 77 -0.03 -4.15 1.03
CA GLN A 77 -1.48 -3.95 1.11
C GLN A 77 -2.07 -3.31 -0.15
N ILE A 78 -1.38 -2.32 -0.73
CA ILE A 78 -1.76 -1.77 -2.03
C ILE A 78 -1.68 -2.89 -3.07
N LEU A 79 -0.59 -3.65 -3.12
CA LEU A 79 -0.41 -4.76 -4.04
C LEU A 79 -1.50 -5.83 -3.89
N LEU A 80 -1.86 -6.17 -2.65
CA LEU A 80 -2.98 -7.07 -2.34
C LEU A 80 -4.29 -6.55 -2.93
N SER A 81 -4.55 -5.24 -2.78
CA SER A 81 -5.74 -4.61 -3.35
C SER A 81 -5.78 -4.74 -4.87
N ILE A 82 -4.63 -4.57 -5.54
CA ILE A 82 -4.51 -4.74 -6.99
C ILE A 82 -4.76 -6.19 -7.40
N CYS A 83 -4.15 -7.15 -6.70
CA CYS A 83 -4.38 -8.59 -6.94
C CYS A 83 -5.88 -8.94 -6.86
N ILE A 84 -6.60 -8.38 -5.89
CA ILE A 84 -8.04 -8.59 -5.71
C ILE A 84 -8.85 -7.90 -6.82
N LEU A 85 -8.49 -6.67 -7.20
CA LEU A 85 -9.16 -5.94 -8.29
C LEU A 85 -9.00 -6.64 -9.64
N CYS A 86 -7.83 -7.24 -9.88
CA CYS A 86 -7.51 -7.99 -11.11
C CYS A 86 -7.98 -9.45 -11.08
N SER A 87 -8.34 -10.01 -9.91
CA SER A 87 -8.85 -11.38 -9.76
C SER A 87 -10.17 -11.62 -10.51
N SER A 88 -10.53 -12.87 -10.79
CA SER A 88 -11.77 -13.25 -11.48
C SER A 88 -13.06 -13.15 -10.64
N TRP A 89 -12.97 -12.65 -9.40
CA TRP A 89 -14.10 -12.60 -8.46
C TRP A 89 -15.25 -11.69 -8.95
N LYS A 90 -16.46 -11.83 -8.39
CA LYS A 90 -17.58 -10.93 -8.74
C LYS A 90 -17.24 -9.49 -8.32
N THR A 91 -17.63 -8.51 -9.12
CA THR A 91 -17.33 -7.08 -8.90
C THR A 91 -17.68 -6.60 -7.49
N LYS A 92 -18.82 -7.06 -6.93
CA LYS A 92 -19.23 -6.72 -5.56
C LYS A 92 -18.20 -7.16 -4.51
N TRP A 93 -17.66 -8.37 -4.65
CA TRP A 93 -16.64 -8.89 -3.72
C TRP A 93 -15.31 -8.17 -3.89
N ARG A 94 -14.90 -7.87 -5.13
CA ARG A 94 -13.66 -7.11 -5.37
C ARG A 94 -13.69 -5.77 -4.66
N LEU A 95 -14.76 -5.00 -4.87
CA LEU A 95 -14.92 -3.69 -4.24
C LEU A 95 -15.01 -3.78 -2.72
N LEU A 96 -15.70 -4.80 -2.18
CA LEU A 96 -15.80 -5.01 -0.74
C LEU A 96 -14.41 -5.27 -0.12
N PHE A 97 -13.64 -6.20 -0.68
CA PHE A 97 -12.32 -6.54 -0.14
C PHE A 97 -11.30 -5.42 -0.33
N THR A 98 -11.32 -4.72 -1.47
CA THR A 98 -10.51 -3.50 -1.65
C THR A 98 -10.88 -2.42 -0.62
N GLY A 99 -12.19 -2.22 -0.37
CA GLY A 99 -12.66 -1.29 0.66
C GLY A 99 -12.20 -1.69 2.06
N LEU A 100 -12.20 -2.98 2.38
CA LEU A 100 -11.67 -3.50 3.64
C LEU A 100 -10.16 -3.25 3.79
N ILE A 101 -9.37 -3.39 2.73
CA ILE A 101 -7.94 -3.10 2.76
C ILE A 101 -7.68 -1.60 2.97
N VAL A 102 -8.43 -0.72 2.29
CA VAL A 102 -8.34 0.73 2.52
C VAL A 102 -8.69 1.08 3.97
N LEU A 103 -9.73 0.45 4.53
CA LEU A 103 -10.09 0.65 5.93
C LEU A 103 -8.98 0.18 6.87
N PHE A 104 -8.34 -0.95 6.56
CA PHE A 104 -7.21 -1.47 7.32
C PHE A 104 -6.00 -0.52 7.27
N LEU A 105 -5.63 -0.01 6.09
CA LEU A 105 -4.62 1.04 5.92
C LEU A 105 -4.92 2.28 6.79
N CYS A 106 -6.18 2.73 6.79
CA CYS A 106 -6.59 3.87 7.61
C CYS A 106 -6.55 3.57 9.13
N LEU A 107 -6.71 2.31 9.51
CA LEU A 107 -6.60 1.87 10.90
C LEU A 107 -5.14 1.79 11.34
N GLU A 108 -4.24 1.38 10.45
CA GLU A 108 -2.80 1.41 10.69
C GLU A 108 -2.27 2.82 10.90
N ASP A 109 -2.73 3.79 10.11
CA ASP A 109 -2.40 5.20 10.34
C ASP A 109 -2.75 5.63 11.77
N ARG A 110 -3.88 5.15 12.31
CA ARG A 110 -4.28 5.43 13.69
C ARG A 110 -3.37 4.76 14.71
N ILE A 111 -2.87 3.56 14.42
CA ILE A 111 -1.85 2.90 15.25
C ILE A 111 -0.55 3.70 15.22
N TYR A 112 -0.18 4.29 14.08
CA TYR A 112 1.03 5.11 13.95
C TYR A 112 0.95 6.40 14.78
N ILE A 113 -0.21 7.05 14.81
CA ILE A 113 -0.48 8.19 15.70
C ILE A 113 -0.37 7.75 17.16
N TRP A 114 -1.04 6.65 17.51
CA TRP A 114 -1.05 6.16 18.88
C TRP A 114 0.35 5.76 19.37
N ALA A 115 1.19 5.25 18.47
CA ALA A 115 2.58 4.89 18.74
C ALA A 115 3.56 6.08 18.70
N ASP A 116 3.05 7.32 18.55
CA ASP A 116 3.84 8.56 18.45
C ASP A 116 4.91 8.52 17.34
N LEU A 117 4.61 7.79 16.27
CA LEU A 117 5.47 7.66 15.10
C LEU A 117 5.23 8.78 14.08
N LEU A 118 4.02 9.34 14.10
CA LEU A 118 3.54 10.41 13.24
C LEU A 118 2.79 11.46 14.07
N ALA A 119 3.19 12.72 13.94
CA ALA A 119 2.44 13.85 14.47
C ALA A 119 1.64 14.49 13.33
N PHE A 120 0.32 14.40 13.35
CA PHE A 120 -0.51 15.05 12.35
C PHE A 120 -0.95 16.42 12.85
N GLU A 121 -0.33 17.49 12.34
CA GLU A 121 -0.72 18.85 12.74
C GLU A 121 -2.08 19.26 12.16
N ASN A 122 -2.49 18.72 11.00
CA ASN A 122 -3.76 19.03 10.31
C ASN A 122 -4.39 17.86 9.52
N TRP A 123 -3.88 16.64 9.67
CA TRP A 123 -4.29 15.51 8.83
C TRP A 123 -5.52 14.78 9.39
N ASN A 124 -6.47 14.48 8.51
CA ASN A 124 -7.72 13.80 8.83
C ASN A 124 -7.73 12.40 8.20
N GLN A 125 -8.45 11.47 8.81
CA GLN A 125 -8.60 10.09 8.32
C GLN A 125 -9.24 10.04 6.92
N LEU A 126 -10.00 11.06 6.55
CA LEU A 126 -10.50 11.24 5.19
C LEU A 126 -9.37 11.47 4.18
N TYR A 127 -8.33 12.25 4.52
CA TYR A 127 -7.18 12.46 3.64
C TYR A 127 -6.35 11.18 3.47
N SER A 128 -6.16 10.39 4.54
CA SER A 128 -5.58 9.04 4.45
C SER A 128 -6.35 8.15 3.49
N ALA A 129 -7.67 8.06 3.66
CA ALA A 129 -8.50 7.22 2.80
C ALA A 129 -8.41 7.67 1.33
N LEU A 130 -8.46 8.98 1.08
CA LEU A 130 -8.36 9.55 -0.25
C LEU A 130 -6.99 9.26 -0.89
N LEU A 131 -5.90 9.40 -0.12
CA LEU A 131 -4.54 9.08 -0.56
C LEU A 131 -4.41 7.62 -0.99
N TYR A 132 -4.88 6.68 -0.17
CA TYR A 132 -4.80 5.26 -0.48
C TYR A 132 -5.71 4.86 -1.64
N VAL A 133 -6.92 5.42 -1.71
CA VAL A 133 -7.84 5.17 -2.85
C VAL A 133 -7.22 5.66 -4.16
N ILE A 134 -6.68 6.89 -4.20
CA ILE A 134 -6.00 7.41 -5.39
C ILE A 134 -4.82 6.51 -5.77
N SER A 135 -3.99 6.14 -4.79
CA SER A 135 -2.82 5.28 -5.04
C SER A 135 -3.23 3.92 -5.63
N ILE A 136 -4.27 3.29 -5.08
CA ILE A 136 -4.81 2.02 -5.59
C ILE A 136 -5.37 2.18 -7.00
N VAL A 137 -6.13 3.25 -7.27
CA VAL A 137 -6.69 3.51 -8.60
C VAL A 137 -5.60 3.73 -9.65
N LEU A 138 -4.57 4.52 -9.32
CA LEU A 138 -3.43 4.77 -10.21
C LEU A 138 -2.67 3.48 -10.51
N VAL A 139 -2.31 2.72 -9.47
CA VAL A 139 -1.58 1.46 -9.64
C VAL A 139 -2.43 0.43 -10.37
N TRP A 140 -3.76 0.41 -10.17
CA TRP A 140 -4.67 -0.45 -10.91
C TRP A 140 -4.72 -0.11 -12.40
N TRP A 141 -4.69 1.17 -12.76
CA TRP A 141 -4.55 1.59 -14.16
C TRP A 141 -3.21 1.14 -14.76
N ILE A 142 -2.10 1.32 -14.04
CA ILE A 142 -0.78 0.85 -14.49
C ILE A 142 -0.77 -0.67 -14.67
N ALA A 143 -1.34 -1.42 -13.71
CA ALA A 143 -1.45 -2.87 -13.78
C ALA A 143 -2.26 -3.30 -15.01
N ARG A 144 -3.42 -2.67 -15.26
CA ARG A 144 -4.23 -2.99 -16.44
C ARG A 144 -3.52 -2.67 -17.75
N TRP A 145 -2.76 -1.57 -17.81
CA TRP A 145 -1.95 -1.24 -18.97
C TRP A 145 -0.85 -2.29 -19.19
N PHE A 146 -0.12 -2.66 -18.14
CA PHE A 146 0.97 -3.65 -18.22
C PHE A 146 0.47 -5.04 -18.64
N ILE A 147 -0.62 -5.54 -18.03
CA ILE A 147 -1.25 -6.82 -18.40
C ILE A 147 -1.81 -6.76 -19.84
N GLY A 148 -2.26 -5.58 -20.28
CA GLY A 148 -2.76 -5.36 -21.63
C GLY A 148 -1.65 -5.50 -22.69
N LEU A 149 -0.42 -5.07 -22.39
CA LEU A 149 0.71 -5.21 -23.30
C LEU A 149 1.08 -6.67 -23.55
N ASP A 150 1.10 -7.49 -22.50
CA ASP A 150 1.44 -8.94 -22.60
C ASP A 150 0.43 -9.71 -23.47
N LYS A 151 -0.84 -9.29 -23.48
CA LYS A 151 -1.87 -9.87 -24.34
C LYS A 151 -1.78 -9.40 -25.80
N GLY A 152 -1.29 -8.19 -26.03
CA GLY A 152 -1.10 -7.64 -27.38
C GLY A 152 0.01 -8.36 -28.15
N GLU A 153 1.06 -8.81 -27.48
CA GLU A 153 2.16 -9.56 -28.11
C GLU A 153 1.77 -10.99 -28.54
N LEU A 154 0.67 -11.54 -27.99
CA LEU A 154 0.16 -12.86 -28.35
C LEU A 154 -0.79 -12.86 -29.56
N GLU A 155 -1.34 -11.71 -29.97
CA GLU A 155 -2.20 -11.61 -31.16
C GLU A 155 -1.41 -11.31 -32.45
N GLU A 156 -0.13 -10.93 -32.36
CA GLU A 156 0.74 -10.66 -33.52
C GLU A 156 1.67 -11.84 -33.93
N LYS A 157 1.48 -13.04 -33.37
CA LYS A 157 2.17 -14.28 -33.79
C LYS A 157 1.22 -15.32 -34.36
#